data_AF-A0A931TCB6-F1
#
_entry.id   AF-A0A931TCB6-F1
#
_cell.length_a   1.000
_cell.length_b   1.000
_cell.length_c   1.000
_cell.angle_alpha   90.00
_cell.angle_beta   90.00
_cell.angle_gamma   90.00
#
_symmetry.space_group_name_H-M   'P 1'
#
loop_
_entity.id
_entity.type
_entity.pdbx_description
1 polymer ?
#
loop_
_entity_poly.entity_id
_entity_poly.type
_entity_poly.pdbx_seq_one_letter_code
_entity_poly.pdbx_strand_id
1 'polypeptide(L)'
;MSRRTLVALVVAVAVVALLATVLMTVFQPGSVPAGAGTAERLWVVHCAHCHGVDGKGSWRATLFLIRPGDLSDPASARQSSDQYLFDIIKHGGSPIGRPGMPGFPHLSDPEVHALVRYLRSLPEATPPKR
;
A
#
# COMPACT_ATOMS: atom_id res chain seq x y z
N MET A 1 -24.99 -3.96 42.47
CA MET A 1 -24.61 -4.61 41.19
C MET A 1 -24.32 -6.08 41.44
N SER A 2 -24.91 -7.01 40.69
CA SER A 2 -24.70 -8.45 40.94
C SER A 2 -23.34 -8.92 40.41
N ARG A 3 -22.76 -9.97 41.00
CA ARG A 3 -21.53 -10.62 40.50
C ARG A 3 -21.67 -11.01 39.02
N ARG A 4 -22.87 -11.39 38.58
CA ARG A 4 -23.19 -11.72 37.19
C ARG A 4 -23.11 -10.49 36.27
N THR A 5 -23.62 -9.34 36.73
CA THR A 5 -23.55 -8.06 35.99
C THR A 5 -22.10 -7.58 35.85
N LEU A 6 -21.29 -7.70 36.90
CA LEU A 6 -19.87 -7.34 36.86
C LEU A 6 -19.09 -8.23 35.87
N VAL A 7 -19.30 -9.55 35.91
CA VAL A 7 -18.65 -10.50 34.99
C VAL A 7 -19.06 -10.22 33.53
N ALA A 8 -20.35 -9.99 33.27
CA ALA A 8 -20.83 -9.65 31.93
C ALA A 8 -20.19 -8.38 31.38
N LEU A 9 -20.06 -7.33 32.20
CA LEU A 9 -19.38 -6.09 31.81
C LEU A 9 -17.90 -6.30 31.48
N VAL A 10 -17.18 -7.05 32.32
CA VAL A 10 -15.75 -7.36 32.08
C VAL A 10 -15.57 -8.13 30.78
N VAL A 11 -16.41 -9.13 30.52
CA VAL A 11 -16.37 -9.91 29.28
C VAL A 11 -16.68 -9.02 28.08
N ALA A 12 -17.70 -8.16 28.15
CA ALA A 12 -18.06 -7.26 27.06
C ALA A 12 -16.91 -6.29 26.73
N VAL A 13 -16.27 -5.70 27.75
CA VAL A 13 -15.11 -4.81 27.55
C VAL A 13 -13.94 -5.57 26.93
N ALA A 14 -13.65 -6.78 27.40
CA ALA A 14 -12.57 -7.61 26.84
C ALA A 14 -12.82 -7.96 25.37
N VAL A 15 -14.05 -8.31 25.01
CA VAL A 15 -14.44 -8.59 23.62
C VAL A 15 -14.32 -7.33 22.75
N VAL A 16 -14.80 -6.18 23.22
CA VAL A 16 -14.66 -4.91 22.50
C VAL A 16 -13.19 -4.54 22.28
N ALA A 17 -12.34 -4.70 23.30
CA ALA A 17 -10.90 -4.44 23.18
C ALA A 17 -10.22 -5.39 22.18
N LEU A 18 -10.59 -6.67 22.18
CA LEU A 18 -10.05 -7.66 21.25
C LEU A 18 -10.45 -7.33 19.80
N LEU A 19 -11.73 -7.03 19.57
CA LEU A 19 -12.25 -6.64 18.27
C LEU A 19 -11.60 -5.34 17.76
N ALA A 20 -11.43 -4.34 18.63
CA ALA A 20 -10.74 -3.10 18.29
C ALA A 20 -9.27 -3.36 17.91
N THR A 21 -8.58 -4.26 18.63
CA THR A 21 -7.19 -4.62 18.33
C THR A 21 -7.07 -5.31 16.98
N VAL A 22 -7.94 -6.30 16.70
CA VAL A 22 -7.97 -6.99 15.40
C VAL A 22 -8.24 -5.98 14.27
N LEU A 23 -9.22 -5.11 14.46
CA LEU A 23 -9.54 -4.06 13.48
C LEU A 23 -8.33 -3.16 13.22
N MET A 24 -7.66 -2.66 14.26
CA MET A 24 -6.46 -1.83 14.11
C MET A 24 -5.37 -2.55 13.29
N THR A 25 -5.07 -3.81 13.60
CA THR A 25 -4.02 -4.57 12.89
C THR A 25 -4.34 -4.81 11.41
N VAL A 26 -5.62 -5.04 11.07
CA VAL A 26 -6.04 -5.27 9.69
C VAL A 26 -6.03 -3.97 8.88
N PHE A 27 -6.32 -2.83 9.53
CA PHE A 27 -6.45 -1.54 8.87
C PHE A 27 -5.17 -0.68 8.86
N GLN A 28 -4.12 -1.06 9.60
CA GLN A 28 -2.84 -0.34 9.54
C GLN A 28 -2.21 -0.39 8.12
N PRO A 29 -1.85 0.77 7.52
CA PRO A 29 -0.93 0.79 6.40
C PRO A 29 0.41 0.19 6.89
N GLY A 30 1.16 -0.46 5.98
CA GLY A 30 2.47 -1.00 6.35
C GLY A 30 3.33 0.07 7.00
N SER A 31 4.06 -0.28 8.06
CA SER A 31 4.88 0.69 8.79
C SER A 31 6.08 1.11 7.95
N VAL A 32 6.31 2.43 7.86
CA VAL A 32 7.55 2.99 7.30
C VAL A 32 8.73 2.64 8.22
N PRO A 33 9.80 1.98 7.73
CA PRO A 33 11.00 1.75 8.53
C PRO A 33 11.64 3.06 9.00
N ALA A 34 12.21 3.08 10.21
CA ALA A 34 12.84 4.29 10.76
C ALA A 34 14.01 4.83 9.91
N GLY A 35 14.66 3.96 9.12
CA GLY A 35 15.72 4.31 8.17
C GLY A 35 15.24 4.56 6.73
N ALA A 36 13.93 4.56 6.48
CA ALA A 36 13.37 4.67 5.15
C ALA A 36 13.76 5.99 4.47
N GLY A 37 14.23 5.89 3.23
CA GLY A 37 14.46 7.04 2.37
C GLY A 37 13.15 7.73 1.97
N THR A 38 13.23 8.96 1.44
CA THR A 38 12.04 9.73 1.06
C THR A 38 11.10 8.99 0.11
N ALA A 39 11.65 8.30 -0.90
CA ALA A 39 10.84 7.57 -1.88
C ALA A 39 10.06 6.39 -1.27
N GLU A 40 10.68 5.66 -0.33
CA GLU A 40 10.02 4.57 0.40
C GLU A 40 8.88 5.10 1.27
N ARG A 41 9.07 6.25 1.94
CA ARG A 41 7.99 6.90 2.70
C ARG A 41 6.82 7.28 1.79
N LEU A 42 7.12 7.91 0.66
CA LEU A 42 6.11 8.28 -0.32
C LEU A 42 5.39 7.04 -0.86
N TRP A 43 6.12 5.95 -1.12
CA TRP A 43 5.53 4.68 -1.57
C TRP A 43 4.55 4.13 -0.55
N VAL A 44 4.95 4.05 0.72
CA VAL A 44 4.09 3.54 1.80
C VAL A 44 2.83 4.40 1.97
N VAL A 45 2.97 5.72 1.87
CA VAL A 45 1.86 6.66 2.06
C VAL A 45 0.88 6.66 0.88
N HIS A 46 1.39 6.64 -0.36
CA HIS A 46 0.57 6.91 -1.56
C HIS A 46 0.28 5.66 -2.40
N CYS A 47 1.18 4.68 -2.42
CA CYS A 47 1.14 3.58 -3.38
C CYS A 47 0.78 2.24 -2.72
N ALA A 48 1.34 1.97 -1.54
CA ALA A 48 1.27 0.66 -0.89
C ALA A 48 -0.15 0.25 -0.47
N HIS A 49 -1.09 1.19 -0.37
CA HIS A 49 -2.49 0.86 -0.08
C HIS A 49 -3.07 -0.11 -1.12
N CYS A 50 -2.76 0.11 -2.40
CA CYS A 50 -3.20 -0.74 -3.50
C CYS A 50 -2.09 -1.67 -3.98
N HIS A 51 -0.84 -1.22 -4.03
CA HIS A 51 0.28 -1.99 -4.58
C HIS A 51 1.01 -2.86 -3.54
N GLY A 52 0.68 -2.75 -2.26
CA GLY A 52 1.42 -3.41 -1.19
C GLY A 52 2.77 -2.74 -0.90
N VAL A 53 3.29 -2.95 0.31
CA VAL A 53 4.64 -2.45 0.65
C VAL A 53 5.73 -3.13 -0.18
N ASP A 54 5.48 -4.37 -0.60
CA ASP A 54 6.39 -5.20 -1.40
C ASP A 54 6.10 -5.14 -2.90
N GLY A 55 5.14 -4.32 -3.34
CA GLY A 55 4.78 -4.19 -4.75
C GLY A 55 3.96 -5.34 -5.34
N LYS A 56 3.62 -6.38 -4.56
CA LYS A 56 2.89 -7.57 -5.06
C LYS A 56 1.39 -7.37 -5.24
N GLY A 57 0.88 -6.20 -4.89
CA GLY A 57 -0.54 -5.92 -4.77
C GLY A 57 -1.05 -6.14 -3.33
N SER A 58 -1.94 -5.26 -2.91
CA SER A 58 -2.61 -5.29 -1.62
C SER A 58 -4.05 -5.78 -1.78
N TRP A 59 -4.52 -6.59 -0.83
CA TRP A 59 -5.92 -7.05 -0.80
C TRP A 59 -6.90 -5.87 -0.74
N ARG A 60 -6.50 -4.72 -0.20
CA ARG A 60 -7.37 -3.53 -0.11
C ARG A 60 -7.77 -2.98 -1.47
N ALA A 61 -6.96 -3.19 -2.51
CA ALA A 61 -7.35 -2.81 -3.87
C ALA A 61 -8.63 -3.53 -4.34
N THR A 62 -8.89 -4.74 -3.83
CA THR A 62 -10.09 -5.51 -4.17
C THR A 62 -11.38 -4.88 -3.63
N LEU A 63 -11.30 -4.06 -2.58
CA LEU A 63 -12.44 -3.27 -2.08
C LEU A 63 -12.93 -2.25 -3.10
N PHE A 64 -12.06 -1.85 -4.02
CA PHE A 64 -12.35 -0.93 -5.12
C PHE A 64 -12.53 -1.65 -6.47
N LEU A 65 -12.62 -2.99 -6.47
CA LEU A 65 -12.67 -3.81 -7.68
C LEU A 65 -11.45 -3.60 -8.61
N ILE A 66 -10.33 -3.18 -8.06
CA ILE A 66 -9.08 -2.97 -8.78
C ILE A 66 -8.11 -4.09 -8.45
N ARG A 67 -7.39 -4.55 -9.47
CA ARG A 67 -6.31 -5.53 -9.32
C ARG A 67 -5.02 -4.96 -9.91
N PRO A 68 -4.17 -4.33 -9.09
CA PRO A 68 -2.87 -3.86 -9.54
C PRO A 68 -2.00 -5.03 -10.00
N GLY A 69 -1.15 -4.78 -10.98
CA GLY A 69 -0.13 -5.76 -11.38
C GLY A 69 0.89 -5.99 -10.26
N ASP A 70 1.58 -7.13 -10.32
CA ASP A 70 2.73 -7.40 -9.45
C ASP A 70 3.93 -6.58 -9.94
N LEU A 71 4.27 -5.53 -9.19
CA LEU A 71 5.38 -4.63 -9.49
C LEU A 71 6.73 -5.16 -8.98
N SER A 72 6.72 -6.25 -8.19
CA SER A 72 7.94 -6.95 -7.79
C SER A 72 8.44 -7.92 -8.87
N ASP A 73 7.60 -8.28 -9.84
CA ASP A 73 7.99 -9.11 -10.98
C ASP A 73 8.91 -8.31 -11.93
N PRO A 74 10.18 -8.74 -12.13
CA PRO A 74 11.11 -8.09 -13.05
C PRO A 74 10.60 -7.98 -14.49
N ALA A 75 9.75 -8.92 -14.95
CA ALA A 75 9.18 -8.85 -16.28
C ALA A 75 8.14 -7.72 -16.39
N SER A 76 7.27 -7.60 -15.39
CA SER A 76 6.28 -6.53 -15.28
C SER A 76 6.93 -5.15 -15.10
N ALA A 77 7.97 -5.05 -14.28
CA ALA A 77 8.74 -3.82 -14.13
C ALA A 77 9.34 -3.40 -15.50
N ARG A 78 10.03 -4.29 -16.20
CA ARG A 78 10.74 -3.99 -17.46
C ARG A 78 9.85 -3.60 -18.64
N GLN A 79 8.57 -3.94 -18.62
CA GLN A 79 7.65 -3.65 -19.73
C GLN A 79 7.27 -2.17 -19.85
N SER A 80 7.45 -1.39 -18.79
CA SER A 80 7.09 0.03 -18.77
C SER A 80 8.33 0.91 -18.91
N SER A 81 8.26 1.99 -19.69
CA SER A 81 9.31 3.02 -19.71
C SER A 81 9.25 3.88 -18.45
N ASP A 82 10.35 4.54 -18.08
CA ASP A 82 10.35 5.46 -16.93
C ASP A 82 9.40 6.65 -17.13
N GLN A 83 9.27 7.13 -18.38
CA GLN A 83 8.30 8.17 -18.72
C GLN A 83 6.86 7.70 -18.50
N TYR A 84 6.55 6.47 -18.94
CA TYR A 84 5.23 5.89 -18.70
C TYR A 84 4.93 5.78 -17.21
N LEU A 85 5.89 5.33 -16.41
CA LEU A 85 5.74 5.24 -14.96
C LEU A 85 5.59 6.62 -14.30
N PHE A 86 6.32 7.61 -14.78
CA PHE A 86 6.15 8.99 -14.35
C PHE A 86 4.73 9.49 -14.63
N ASP A 87 4.26 9.31 -15.87
CA ASP A 87 2.96 9.82 -16.32
C ASP A 87 1.80 9.14 -15.58
N ILE A 88 1.85 7.83 -15.38
CA ILE A 88 0.79 7.11 -14.65
C ILE A 88 0.77 7.49 -13.16
N ILE A 89 1.92 7.77 -12.54
CA ILE A 89 1.97 8.25 -11.15
C ILE A 89 1.44 9.69 -11.08
N LYS A 90 1.91 10.58 -11.93
CA LYS A 90 1.57 12.01 -11.87
C LYS A 90 0.10 12.27 -12.25
N HIS A 91 -0.37 11.62 -13.31
CA HIS A 91 -1.66 11.92 -13.95
C HIS A 91 -2.73 10.83 -13.73
N GLY A 92 -2.34 9.68 -13.15
CA GLY A 92 -3.21 8.53 -12.99
C GLY A 92 -3.34 7.71 -14.27
N GLY A 93 -4.06 6.60 -14.18
CA GLY A 93 -4.17 5.66 -15.30
C GLY A 93 -5.27 5.99 -16.31
N SER A 94 -6.26 6.82 -15.95
CA SER A 94 -7.38 7.15 -16.86
C SER A 94 -6.94 7.79 -18.19
N PRO A 95 -6.01 8.78 -18.22
CA PRO A 95 -5.58 9.41 -19.46
C PRO A 95 -4.88 8.48 -20.46
N ILE A 96 -4.37 7.34 -19.98
CA ILE A 96 -3.63 6.34 -20.78
C ILE A 96 -4.40 5.02 -20.94
N GLY A 97 -5.73 5.05 -20.75
CA GLY A 97 -6.60 3.89 -20.95
C GLY A 97 -6.50 2.80 -19.88
N ARG A 98 -5.98 3.11 -18.70
CA ARG A 98 -5.88 2.20 -17.53
C ARG A 98 -6.59 2.79 -16.30
N PRO A 99 -7.92 2.97 -16.35
CA PRO A 99 -8.66 3.56 -15.23
C PRO A 99 -8.49 2.74 -13.94
N GLY A 100 -8.58 3.42 -12.79
CA GLY A 100 -8.47 2.81 -11.46
C GLY A 100 -7.24 3.24 -10.67
N MET A 101 -6.15 3.66 -11.33
CA MET A 101 -5.02 4.29 -10.62
C MET A 101 -5.24 5.81 -10.52
N PRO A 102 -5.33 6.38 -9.29
CA PRO A 102 -5.42 7.83 -9.13
C PRO A 102 -4.10 8.50 -9.51
N GLY A 103 -4.19 9.76 -9.93
CA GLY A 103 -3.02 10.60 -10.14
C GLY A 103 -2.59 11.31 -8.87
N PHE A 104 -1.30 11.60 -8.76
CA PHE A 104 -0.68 12.32 -7.65
C PHE A 104 -0.07 13.65 -8.10
N PRO A 105 -0.87 14.61 -8.63
CA PRO A 105 -0.35 15.86 -9.21
C PRO A 105 0.31 16.78 -8.18
N HIS A 106 0.02 16.57 -6.89
CA HIS A 106 0.59 17.32 -5.77
C HIS A 106 2.03 16.92 -5.44
N LEU A 107 2.50 15.74 -5.88
CA LEU A 107 3.90 15.35 -5.75
C LEU A 107 4.73 16.13 -6.75
N SER A 108 5.89 16.63 -6.35
CA SER A 108 6.84 17.29 -7.25
C SER A 108 7.46 16.29 -8.23
N ASP A 109 7.94 16.77 -9.37
CA ASP A 109 8.53 15.89 -10.39
C ASP A 109 9.76 15.12 -9.85
N PRO A 110 10.65 15.73 -9.03
CA PRO A 110 11.72 14.98 -8.37
C PRO A 110 11.22 13.85 -7.46
N GLU A 111 10.10 14.04 -6.76
CA GLU A 111 9.48 13.02 -5.91
C GLU A 111 8.90 11.88 -6.76
N VAL A 112 8.23 12.19 -7.86
CA VAL A 112 7.71 11.18 -8.80
C VAL A 112 8.87 10.39 -9.41
N HIS A 113 9.94 11.05 -9.86
CA HIS A 113 11.14 10.35 -10.33
C HIS A 113 11.79 9.48 -9.24
N ALA A 114 11.77 9.93 -7.98
CA ALA A 114 12.26 9.13 -6.86
C ALA A 114 11.39 7.88 -6.62
N LEU A 115 10.06 8.00 -6.75
CA LEU A 115 9.13 6.88 -6.70
C LEU A 115 9.35 5.89 -7.86
N VAL A 116 9.58 6.39 -9.08
CA VAL A 116 9.93 5.53 -10.23
C VAL A 116 11.18 4.72 -9.92
N ARG A 117 12.26 5.36 -9.43
CA ARG A 117 13.49 4.64 -9.03
C ARG A 117 13.25 3.63 -7.91
N TYR A 118 12.43 3.97 -6.92
CA TYR A 118 12.09 3.05 -5.83
C TYR A 118 11.32 1.83 -6.35
N LEU A 119 10.32 2.03 -7.22
CA LEU A 119 9.59 0.94 -7.88
C LEU A 119 10.56 -0.02 -8.60
N ARG A 120 11.55 0.52 -9.33
CA ARG A 120 12.58 -0.29 -10.01
C ARG A 120 13.42 -1.15 -9.06
N SER A 121 13.55 -0.75 -7.80
CA SER A 121 14.31 -1.49 -6.78
C SER A 121 13.49 -2.57 -6.04
N LEU A 122 12.15 -2.55 -6.16
CA LEU A 122 11.28 -3.53 -5.47
C LEU A 122 11.56 -5.00 -5.82
N PRO A 123 11.90 -5.36 -7.09
CA PRO A 123 12.26 -6.74 -7.41
C PRO A 123 13.51 -7.25 -6.66
N GLU A 124 14.44 -6.34 -6.31
CA GLU A 124 15.68 -6.68 -5.59
C GLU A 124 15.47 -6.67 -4.07
N ALA A 125 14.54 -5.87 -3.57
CA ALA A 125 14.23 -5.74 -2.14
C ALA A 125 13.36 -6.90 -1.58
N THR A 126 12.81 -7.75 -2.45
CA THR A 126 11.86 -8.79 -2.04
C THR A 126 12.52 -10.18 -2.02
N PRO A 127 12.60 -10.88 -0.86
CA PRO A 127 13.11 -12.25 -0.82
C PRO A 127 12.25 -13.22 -1.65
N PRO A 128 12.85 -14.21 -2.33
CA PRO A 128 12.14 -15.13 -3.21
C PRO A 128 11.08 -15.93 -2.44
N LYS A 129 9.93 -16.20 -3.08
CA LYS A 129 8.90 -17.09 -2.53
C LYS A 129 9.52 -18.45 -2.25
N ARG A 130 9.42 -18.91 -1.01
CA ARG A 130 9.73 -20.28 -0.59
C ARG A 130 8.56 -21.20 -0.87
#